data_AF-A0A2C5YQG6-F1
#
_entry.id   AF-A0A2C5YQG6-F1
#
_cell.length_a   1.000
_cell.length_b   1.000
_cell.length_c   1.000
_cell.angle_alpha   90.00
_cell.angle_beta   90.00
_cell.angle_gamma   90.00
#
_symmetry.space_group_name_H-M   'P 1'
#
loop_
_entity.id
_entity.type
_entity.pdbx_description
1 polymer ?
#
loop_
_entity_poly.entity_id
_entity_poly.type
_entity_poly.pdbx_seq_one_letter_code
_entity_poly.pdbx_strand_id
1 'polypeptide(L)'
;MASSGLIQEKLDDPQAQKKMKASTKMHAAVLLATWLFSWNVAAASNHFFDGSLADDTFSDNIGPINVTLFIAWPVLGMVDGVRQNSHLYFRRRGGIGDYITDDLDNNHRTDASWGYISSLPEARGPWIHLNRSLSTTVRDLDAGHQDYIIFAVAASPNMVTLEEDPSRREATHAALGGIQWTQIRAWTYLSWDQWRYPASFEWQMNREFNRSWERLGPSGPQPALRGPPSPGRLAEASPVHGPLYEAVAWSFMGFLTEPGTELRNLFAELVDWDLEFEPWRNFPLLRRGILQDEVSRPATAASSPNPLPESPPEPESLQTIVLRQLDWANLDVPLFIRHAMLASAALTPQLCDAALRSARSYYGHQRRAAVLPPSYDVFLGNVPVAPDTCHTLYRVFQSRCDSVSALHVDFSIGTAWLWGAGTNDAVGLLLGPPSVIPLLKAPSGGDEIKNMSINLKTVFGAEIVPLRDIKVMQLLDTPLDSYWGPDWWKFGGITLTATCASSAQKLELADYNQVNQAVLNEVPAPYGPQVVWSRDIDIEHWKPKK
;
A
#
# COMPACT_ATOMS: atom_id res chain seq x y z
N MET A 1 45.11 39.37 -22.37
CA MET A 1 44.43 39.73 -23.64
C MET A 1 44.62 38.58 -24.61
N ALA A 2 43.52 38.22 -25.30
CA ALA A 2 43.38 37.20 -26.36
C ALA A 2 43.51 35.71 -25.96
N SER A 3 42.36 35.06 -25.71
CA SER A 3 41.96 33.74 -26.24
C SER A 3 40.86 33.13 -25.36
N SER A 4 39.60 33.49 -25.62
CA SER A 4 38.41 32.86 -25.06
C SER A 4 37.18 33.41 -25.78
N GLY A 5 37.01 33.07 -27.05
CA GLY A 5 35.94 33.65 -27.88
C GLY A 5 35.53 32.80 -29.08
N LEU A 6 35.67 31.46 -29.00
CA LEU A 6 35.41 30.61 -30.18
C LEU A 6 34.74 29.26 -29.87
N ILE A 7 34.11 29.11 -28.69
CA ILE A 7 33.36 27.88 -28.35
C ILE A 7 31.84 28.13 -28.18
N GLN A 8 31.40 29.40 -28.05
CA GLN A 8 29.98 29.68 -27.75
C GLN A 8 29.04 29.69 -28.96
N GLU A 9 29.53 29.72 -30.20
CA GLU A 9 28.67 29.89 -31.40
C GLU A 9 28.17 28.57 -32.01
N LYS A 10 28.43 27.42 -31.38
CA LYS A 10 28.04 26.09 -31.90
C LYS A 10 26.93 25.36 -31.13
N LEU A 11 26.34 25.99 -30.11
CA LEU A 11 25.35 25.35 -29.23
C LEU A 11 23.89 25.73 -29.50
N ASP A 12 23.63 26.67 -30.41
CA ASP A 12 22.28 27.14 -30.75
C ASP A 12 21.72 26.57 -32.07
N ASP A 13 22.34 25.55 -32.66
CA ASP A 13 21.81 24.88 -33.86
C ASP A 13 20.59 23.99 -33.52
N PRO A 14 19.37 24.32 -33.99
CA PRO A 14 18.17 23.54 -33.72
C PRO A 14 18.23 22.11 -34.28
N GLN A 15 19.05 21.85 -35.30
CA GLN A 15 19.25 20.49 -35.83
C GLN A 15 20.13 19.62 -34.93
N ALA A 16 21.09 20.21 -34.21
CA ALA A 16 21.93 19.50 -33.25
C ALA A 16 21.12 19.05 -32.01
N GLN A 17 20.21 19.89 -31.52
CA GLN A 17 19.32 19.54 -30.41
C GLN A 17 18.30 18.44 -30.79
N LYS A 18 17.84 18.41 -32.05
CA LYS A 18 16.95 17.36 -32.55
C LYS A 18 17.67 16.01 -32.67
N LYS A 19 18.96 16.00 -33.06
CA LYS A 19 19.80 14.79 -33.07
C LYS A 19 20.15 14.30 -31.66
N MET A 20 20.38 15.19 -30.70
CA MET A 20 20.61 14.80 -29.30
C MET A 20 19.37 14.12 -28.68
N LYS A 21 18.17 14.69 -28.85
CA LYS A 21 16.91 14.09 -28.33
C LYS A 21 16.59 12.72 -28.97
N ALA A 22 16.94 12.52 -30.24
CA ALA A 22 16.81 11.22 -30.90
C ALA A 22 17.81 10.18 -30.35
N SER A 23 19.06 10.61 -30.07
CA SER A 23 20.09 9.76 -29.47
C SER A 23 19.76 9.34 -28.03
N THR A 24 19.16 10.22 -27.22
CA THR A 24 18.77 9.89 -25.84
C THR A 24 17.62 8.87 -25.79
N LYS A 25 16.65 8.97 -26.71
CA LYS A 25 15.58 7.96 -26.85
C LYS A 25 16.12 6.61 -27.32
N MET A 26 17.13 6.61 -28.19
CA MET A 26 17.78 5.39 -28.66
C MET A 26 18.63 4.73 -27.56
N HIS A 27 19.32 5.50 -26.71
CA HIS A 27 20.06 4.96 -25.57
C HIS A 27 19.13 4.41 -24.47
N ALA A 28 17.99 5.07 -24.19
CA ALA A 28 17.01 4.54 -23.24
C ALA A 28 16.37 3.22 -23.74
N ALA A 29 16.07 3.13 -25.04
CA ALA A 29 15.55 1.90 -25.64
C ALA A 29 16.58 0.76 -25.69
N VAL A 30 17.86 1.08 -25.94
CA VAL A 30 18.96 0.10 -25.93
C VAL A 30 19.28 -0.39 -24.52
N LEU A 31 19.19 0.47 -23.50
CA LEU A 31 19.33 0.09 -22.09
C LEU A 31 18.15 -0.76 -21.60
N LEU A 32 16.91 -0.46 -22.02
CA LEU A 32 15.75 -1.31 -21.71
C LEU A 32 15.81 -2.67 -22.43
N ALA A 33 16.30 -2.70 -23.67
CA ALA A 33 16.47 -3.94 -24.43
C ALA A 33 17.61 -4.81 -23.91
N THR A 34 18.74 -4.23 -23.49
CA THR A 34 19.82 -4.99 -22.83
C THR A 34 19.42 -5.48 -21.44
N TRP A 35 18.48 -4.80 -20.77
CA TRP A 35 17.88 -5.25 -19.51
C TRP A 35 16.85 -6.39 -19.69
N LEU A 36 16.13 -6.42 -20.81
CA LEU A 36 15.19 -7.51 -21.15
C LEU A 36 15.90 -8.77 -21.70
N PHE A 37 17.07 -8.62 -22.33
CA PHE A 37 17.85 -9.75 -22.88
C PHE A 37 18.72 -10.49 -21.85
N SER A 38 18.91 -9.96 -20.64
CA SER A 38 19.62 -10.67 -19.55
C SER A 38 18.82 -11.84 -18.96
N TRP A 39 17.58 -12.06 -19.40
CA TRP A 39 16.74 -13.19 -19.02
C TRP A 39 17.09 -14.53 -19.70
N ASN A 40 18.06 -14.58 -20.64
CA ASN A 40 18.33 -15.82 -21.40
C ASN A 40 19.76 -16.38 -21.33
N VAL A 41 20.72 -15.80 -20.61
CA VAL A 41 22.06 -16.39 -20.50
C VAL A 41 22.68 -16.15 -19.12
N ALA A 42 22.25 -16.93 -18.13
CA ALA A 42 22.98 -17.08 -16.87
C ALA A 42 22.67 -18.44 -16.22
N ALA A 43 23.13 -19.53 -16.84
CA ALA A 43 23.18 -20.84 -16.19
C ALA A 43 24.25 -21.73 -16.84
N ALA A 44 25.52 -21.40 -16.59
CA ALA A 44 26.62 -22.36 -16.68
C ALA A 44 27.88 -21.78 -16.02
N SER A 45 28.02 -21.97 -14.71
CA SER A 45 29.33 -21.96 -14.07
C SER A 45 29.38 -23.04 -13.00
N ASN A 46 30.32 -23.96 -13.21
CA ASN A 46 30.58 -25.14 -12.40
C ASN A 46 30.89 -24.79 -10.94
N HIS A 47 30.22 -25.47 -10.02
CA HIS A 47 30.78 -25.78 -8.70
C HIS A 47 30.58 -27.27 -8.41
N PHE A 48 31.73 -27.95 -8.27
CA PHE A 48 31.87 -29.24 -7.59
C PHE A 48 31.30 -29.14 -6.18
N PHE A 49 30.38 -30.03 -5.77
CA PHE A 49 30.28 -30.41 -4.36
C PHE A 49 29.72 -31.83 -4.14
N ASP A 50 30.41 -32.45 -3.20
CA ASP A 50 30.16 -33.59 -2.32
C ASP A 50 28.69 -33.97 -2.09
N GLY A 51 28.40 -35.25 -2.24
CA GLY A 51 27.07 -35.83 -2.11
C GLY A 51 26.74 -36.23 -0.68
N SER A 52 25.62 -35.72 -0.16
CA SER A 52 24.94 -36.26 1.01
C SER A 52 23.53 -36.70 0.62
N LEU A 53 23.20 -37.97 0.87
CA LEU A 53 21.96 -38.66 0.49
C LEU A 53 20.65 -38.03 1.02
N ALA A 54 20.70 -37.01 1.89
CA ALA A 54 19.51 -36.34 2.41
C ALA A 54 18.83 -35.42 1.38
N ASP A 55 19.62 -34.78 0.52
CA ASP A 55 19.10 -33.84 -0.49
C ASP A 55 18.31 -34.57 -1.58
N ASP A 56 18.49 -35.89 -1.74
CA ASP A 56 17.94 -36.66 -2.86
C ASP A 56 16.41 -36.79 -2.87
N THR A 57 15.75 -36.62 -1.73
CA THR A 57 14.27 -36.67 -1.67
C THR A 57 13.62 -35.52 -2.43
N PHE A 58 14.34 -34.40 -2.58
CA PHE A 58 13.89 -33.23 -3.34
C PHE A 58 14.89 -32.82 -4.45
N SER A 59 15.97 -33.59 -4.67
CA SER A 59 17.01 -33.31 -5.68
C SER A 59 16.66 -33.82 -7.08
N ASP A 60 15.45 -34.37 -7.30
CA ASP A 60 15.07 -34.93 -8.59
C ASP A 60 15.35 -33.92 -9.73
N ASN A 61 16.30 -34.32 -10.58
CA ASN A 61 16.98 -33.63 -11.68
C ASN A 61 16.03 -33.10 -12.79
N ILE A 62 14.98 -32.36 -12.43
CA ILE A 62 13.95 -31.86 -13.34
C ILE A 62 14.20 -30.37 -13.61
N GLY A 63 15.29 -30.08 -14.32
CA GLY A 63 15.58 -28.77 -14.90
C GLY A 63 15.92 -27.63 -13.91
N PRO A 64 16.42 -26.49 -14.41
CA PRO A 64 16.91 -25.38 -13.59
C PRO A 64 15.81 -24.61 -12.82
N ILE A 65 14.54 -25.00 -12.97
CA ILE A 65 13.38 -24.22 -12.51
C ILE A 65 12.76 -24.85 -11.26
N ASN A 66 12.86 -26.17 -11.09
CA ASN A 66 12.24 -26.90 -9.97
C ASN A 66 13.11 -26.83 -8.70
N VAL A 67 13.10 -25.67 -8.04
CA VAL A 67 13.86 -25.45 -6.80
C VAL A 67 12.97 -25.70 -5.59
N THR A 68 13.42 -26.56 -4.67
CA THR A 68 12.82 -26.70 -3.34
C THR A 68 13.62 -25.85 -2.35
N LEU A 69 12.91 -25.08 -1.54
CA LEU A 69 13.45 -24.30 -0.44
C LEU A 69 12.91 -24.80 0.89
N PHE A 70 13.64 -24.53 1.95
CA PHE A 70 13.36 -25.03 3.28
C PHE A 70 13.25 -23.87 4.27
N ILE A 71 12.31 -24.01 5.20
CA ILE A 71 12.12 -23.09 6.32
C ILE A 71 11.75 -23.90 7.55
N ALA A 72 12.34 -23.54 8.70
CA ALA A 72 12.03 -24.13 9.99
C ALA A 72 11.34 -23.10 10.88
N TRP A 73 10.33 -23.55 11.63
CA TRP A 73 9.62 -22.74 12.61
C TRP A 73 9.56 -23.45 13.97
N PRO A 74 9.77 -22.75 15.08
CA PRO A 74 9.50 -23.30 16.39
C PRO A 74 7.98 -23.52 16.53
N VAL A 75 7.58 -24.69 16.99
CA VAL A 75 6.18 -24.98 17.32
C VAL A 75 5.89 -24.39 18.69
N LEU A 76 5.02 -23.39 18.73
CA LEU A 76 4.70 -22.64 19.95
C LEU A 76 3.36 -23.13 20.55
N GLY A 77 2.90 -22.45 21.61
CA GLY A 77 1.70 -22.80 22.36
C GLY A 77 0.40 -22.87 21.53
N MET A 78 -0.72 -23.15 22.19
CA MET A 78 -2.01 -23.30 21.50
C MET A 78 -2.62 -21.93 21.20
N VAL A 79 -3.04 -21.71 19.95
CA VAL A 79 -3.87 -20.58 19.49
C VAL A 79 -5.08 -21.17 18.78
N ASP A 80 -6.29 -20.83 19.22
CA ASP A 80 -7.57 -21.36 18.68
C ASP A 80 -7.62 -22.90 18.58
N GLY A 81 -7.10 -23.57 19.61
CA GLY A 81 -7.10 -25.03 19.70
C GLY A 81 -6.10 -25.73 18.76
N VAL A 82 -5.18 -24.99 18.12
CA VAL A 82 -4.12 -25.54 17.28
C VAL A 82 -2.76 -25.02 17.76
N ARG A 83 -1.70 -25.86 17.72
CA ARG A 83 -0.35 -25.40 18.05
C ARG A 83 0.09 -24.33 17.06
N GLN A 84 0.51 -23.17 17.54
CA GLN A 84 1.02 -22.09 16.73
C GLN A 84 2.24 -22.58 15.93
N ASN A 85 2.29 -22.18 14.66
CA ASN A 85 3.26 -22.62 13.64
C ASN A 85 3.16 -24.09 13.21
N SER A 86 2.20 -24.86 13.71
CA SER A 86 1.97 -26.19 13.13
C SER A 86 1.48 -26.10 11.68
N HIS A 87 1.57 -27.21 10.95
CA HIS A 87 1.02 -27.31 9.60
C HIS A 87 -0.48 -26.96 9.55
N LEU A 88 -1.27 -27.35 10.56
CA LEU A 88 -2.69 -26.98 10.66
C LEU A 88 -2.90 -25.48 10.88
N TYR A 89 -2.02 -24.84 11.66
CA TYR A 89 -2.07 -23.40 11.89
C TYR A 89 -1.87 -22.63 10.58
N PHE A 90 -0.81 -22.96 9.83
CA PHE A 90 -0.55 -22.30 8.55
C PHE A 90 -1.58 -22.66 7.47
N ARG A 91 -2.05 -23.91 7.43
CA ARG A 91 -3.14 -24.33 6.53
C ARG A 91 -4.40 -23.47 6.72
N ARG A 92 -4.86 -23.26 7.96
CA ARG A 92 -6.05 -22.42 8.25
C ARG A 92 -5.87 -20.97 7.80
N ARG A 93 -4.64 -20.46 7.82
CA ARG A 93 -4.30 -19.09 7.41
C ARG A 93 -4.06 -18.95 5.91
N GLY A 94 -4.15 -20.04 5.15
CA GLY A 94 -3.85 -20.05 3.72
C GLY A 94 -2.36 -20.07 3.39
N GLY A 95 -1.46 -20.21 4.38
CA GLY A 95 -0.02 -20.28 4.16
C GLY A 95 0.83 -19.79 5.33
N ILE A 96 2.14 -19.63 5.08
CA ILE A 96 3.13 -19.07 6.00
C ILE A 96 3.36 -17.60 5.64
N GLY A 97 3.11 -16.68 6.57
CA GLY A 97 3.24 -15.25 6.30
C GLY A 97 3.30 -14.45 7.58
N ASP A 98 3.46 -13.13 7.45
CA ASP A 98 3.71 -12.23 8.57
C ASP A 98 2.71 -12.45 9.72
N TYR A 99 3.27 -12.46 10.92
CA TYR A 99 2.51 -12.44 12.15
C TYR A 99 1.88 -11.06 12.26
N ILE A 100 0.71 -10.91 11.65
CA ILE A 100 -0.28 -9.99 12.20
C ILE A 100 -0.65 -10.58 13.57
N THR A 101 0.22 -10.37 14.57
CA THR A 101 -0.22 -10.34 15.95
C THR A 101 -1.33 -9.32 15.97
N ASP A 102 -2.50 -9.68 16.51
CA ASP A 102 -3.69 -8.82 16.56
C ASP A 102 -3.48 -7.49 17.34
N ASP A 103 -2.24 -7.15 17.74
CA ASP A 103 -1.81 -5.79 18.06
C ASP A 103 -1.81 -4.94 16.79
N LEU A 104 -3.02 -4.49 16.46
CA LEU A 104 -3.42 -3.51 15.44
C LEU A 104 -2.82 -2.10 15.63
N ASP A 105 -1.77 -1.94 16.43
CA ASP A 105 -1.02 -0.69 16.44
C ASP A 105 -0.19 -0.64 15.15
N ASN A 106 -0.77 0.05 14.15
CA ASN A 106 -0.23 0.44 12.84
C ASN A 106 1.18 1.09 12.86
N ASN A 107 1.85 1.14 14.01
CA ASN A 107 3.07 1.89 14.26
C ASN A 107 4.38 1.11 14.04
N HIS A 108 4.35 -0.17 13.64
CA HIS A 108 5.55 -1.01 13.66
C HIS A 108 6.10 -1.49 12.32
N ARG A 109 5.43 -1.24 11.19
CA ARG A 109 6.09 -1.40 9.89
C ARG A 109 6.82 -0.11 9.53
N THR A 110 8.08 -0.02 9.94
CA THR A 110 8.98 0.98 9.36
C THR A 110 9.22 0.64 7.89
N ASP A 111 9.43 1.64 7.04
CA ASP A 111 9.78 1.43 5.61
C ASP A 111 10.95 0.46 5.41
N ALA A 112 11.90 0.47 6.36
CA ALA A 112 13.01 -0.46 6.39
C ALA A 112 12.55 -1.93 6.48
N SER A 113 11.38 -2.25 7.05
CA SER A 113 10.87 -3.63 7.06
C SER A 113 10.58 -4.19 5.67
N TRP A 114 10.43 -3.34 4.65
CA TRP A 114 10.18 -3.72 3.26
C TRP A 114 11.44 -4.07 2.47
N GLY A 115 12.62 -3.84 3.02
CA GLY A 115 13.87 -4.34 2.45
C GLY A 115 14.21 -5.74 2.96
N TYR A 116 14.54 -6.69 2.07
CA TYR A 116 14.86 -8.05 2.49
C TYR A 116 16.13 -8.12 3.35
N ILE A 117 17.07 -7.18 3.21
CA ILE A 117 18.22 -7.08 4.13
C ILE A 117 17.77 -6.44 5.43
N SER A 118 17.10 -5.31 5.41
CA SER A 118 16.73 -4.63 6.66
C SER A 118 15.73 -5.42 7.53
N SER A 119 15.00 -6.38 6.97
CA SER A 119 14.31 -7.41 7.76
C SER A 119 15.34 -8.31 8.47
N LEU A 120 15.55 -8.08 9.77
CA LEU A 120 16.21 -9.08 10.61
C LEU A 120 15.35 -10.35 10.63
N PRO A 121 15.91 -11.55 10.88
CA PRO A 121 15.12 -12.77 11.09
C PRO A 121 14.03 -12.63 12.15
N GLU A 122 14.22 -11.71 13.11
CA GLU A 122 13.27 -11.35 14.16
C GLU A 122 12.34 -10.17 13.80
N ALA A 123 12.62 -9.46 12.71
CA ALA A 123 11.87 -8.26 12.33
C ALA A 123 10.54 -8.63 11.67
N ARG A 124 9.47 -8.02 12.18
CA ARG A 124 8.13 -8.05 11.59
C ARG A 124 8.18 -7.37 10.22
N GLY A 125 7.80 -8.08 9.17
CA GLY A 125 7.90 -7.59 7.80
C GLY A 125 7.27 -8.56 6.81
N PRO A 126 7.08 -8.14 5.55
CA PRO A 126 6.45 -8.96 4.52
C PRO A 126 7.35 -10.11 4.03
N TRP A 127 8.62 -10.13 4.41
CA TRP A 127 9.61 -11.10 3.91
C TRP A 127 9.68 -12.35 4.79
N ILE A 128 9.63 -13.52 4.15
CA ILE A 128 9.87 -14.81 4.79
C ILE A 128 11.19 -15.36 4.26
N HIS A 129 12.16 -15.61 5.14
CA HIS A 129 13.50 -16.09 4.76
C HIS A 129 13.54 -17.61 4.61
N LEU A 130 14.17 -18.11 3.55
CA LEU A 130 14.30 -19.53 3.24
C LEU A 130 15.72 -19.93 2.82
N ASN A 131 16.01 -21.21 2.97
CA ASN A 131 17.29 -21.82 2.67
C ASN A 131 17.16 -22.82 1.53
N ARG A 132 18.14 -22.87 0.65
CA ARG A 132 18.20 -23.88 -0.40
C ARG A 132 18.61 -25.26 0.13
N SER A 133 19.43 -25.29 1.18
CA SER A 133 19.90 -26.53 1.79
C SER A 133 19.14 -26.87 3.06
N LEU A 134 18.63 -28.09 3.14
CA LEU A 134 18.01 -28.62 4.35
C LEU A 134 18.99 -28.63 5.52
N SER A 135 20.23 -29.07 5.28
CA SER A 135 21.30 -29.11 6.28
C SER A 135 21.59 -27.74 6.88
N THR A 136 21.67 -26.71 6.04
CA THR A 136 21.82 -25.33 6.51
C THR A 136 20.61 -24.89 7.34
N THR A 137 19.39 -25.26 6.94
CA THR A 137 18.16 -24.91 7.68
C THR A 137 18.12 -25.45 9.10
N VAL A 138 18.71 -26.62 9.33
CA VAL A 138 18.62 -27.29 10.63
C VAL A 138 19.87 -27.15 11.49
N ARG A 139 21.01 -26.74 10.91
CA ARG A 139 22.31 -26.66 11.60
C ARG A 139 22.30 -25.74 12.81
N ASP A 140 21.60 -24.60 12.69
CA ASP A 140 21.59 -23.55 13.71
C ASP A 140 20.32 -23.53 14.57
N LEU A 141 19.46 -24.55 14.45
CA LEU A 141 18.30 -24.68 15.32
C LEU A 141 18.80 -24.94 16.75
N ASP A 142 18.53 -24.00 17.65
CA ASP A 142 18.99 -24.06 19.04
C ASP A 142 18.37 -25.30 19.71
N ALA A 143 19.19 -26.35 19.85
CA ALA A 143 18.81 -27.71 20.20
C ALA A 143 18.33 -27.88 21.66
N GLY A 144 17.98 -26.78 22.32
CA GLY A 144 17.68 -26.73 23.74
C GLY A 144 16.45 -27.53 24.12
N HIS A 145 15.24 -27.10 23.76
CA HIS A 145 14.01 -27.65 24.34
C HIS A 145 12.73 -27.45 23.49
N GLN A 146 12.85 -26.98 22.24
CA GLN A 146 11.68 -26.65 21.41
C GLN A 146 11.50 -27.65 20.27
N ASP A 147 10.26 -28.07 20.05
CA ASP A 147 9.88 -28.82 18.84
C ASP A 147 9.91 -27.85 17.66
N TYR A 148 10.51 -28.27 16.55
CA TYR A 148 10.48 -27.51 15.30
C TYR A 148 9.63 -28.24 14.26
N ILE A 149 9.12 -27.49 13.31
CA ILE A 149 8.55 -28.02 12.08
C ILE A 149 9.32 -27.44 10.90
N ILE A 150 9.72 -28.30 9.97
CA ILE A 150 10.37 -27.90 8.73
C ILE A 150 9.36 -28.04 7.60
N PHE A 151 9.31 -27.05 6.72
CA PHE A 151 8.52 -27.08 5.50
C PHE A 151 9.45 -27.16 4.28
N ALA A 152 9.11 -28.02 3.33
CA ALA A 152 9.66 -28.04 1.99
C ALA A 152 8.72 -27.25 1.08
N VAL A 153 9.22 -26.21 0.42
CA VAL A 153 8.45 -25.20 -0.28
C VAL A 153 8.90 -25.16 -1.73
N ALA A 154 7.97 -25.20 -2.69
CA ALA A 154 8.28 -24.97 -4.09
C ALA A 154 8.67 -23.50 -4.30
N ALA A 155 9.79 -23.21 -4.97
CA ALA A 155 10.18 -21.84 -5.26
C ALA A 155 9.20 -21.13 -6.21
N SER A 156 9.11 -19.81 -6.12
CA SER A 156 8.17 -19.00 -6.92
C SER A 156 8.73 -17.60 -7.23
N PRO A 157 8.16 -16.88 -8.21
CA PRO A 157 8.72 -15.61 -8.67
C PRO A 157 8.74 -14.50 -7.61
N ASN A 158 7.88 -14.53 -6.58
CA ASN A 158 7.96 -13.58 -5.45
C ASN A 158 9.10 -13.87 -4.48
N MET A 159 9.89 -14.91 -4.71
CA MET A 159 11.10 -15.22 -3.95
C MET A 159 12.31 -14.64 -4.66
N VAL A 160 13.12 -13.88 -3.93
CA VAL A 160 14.36 -13.29 -4.45
C VAL A 160 15.56 -14.02 -3.87
N THR A 161 16.55 -14.32 -4.71
CA THR A 161 17.85 -14.81 -4.24
C THR A 161 18.58 -13.69 -3.48
N LEU A 162 19.10 -14.02 -2.31
CA LEU A 162 19.89 -13.10 -1.49
C LEU A 162 21.35 -13.16 -1.96
N GLU A 163 21.97 -12.01 -2.19
CA GLU A 163 23.42 -11.94 -2.37
C GLU A 163 24.10 -12.45 -1.11
N GLU A 164 25.18 -13.25 -1.27
CA GLU A 164 25.92 -13.82 -0.16
C GLU A 164 26.44 -12.70 0.77
N ASP A 165 25.74 -12.49 1.88
CA ASP A 165 26.23 -11.68 2.99
C ASP A 165 26.88 -12.64 4.00
N PRO A 166 28.22 -12.69 4.06
CA PRO A 166 28.93 -13.60 4.96
C PRO A 166 28.65 -13.32 6.45
N SER A 167 28.05 -12.17 6.78
CA SER A 167 27.67 -11.82 8.15
C SER A 167 26.28 -12.33 8.55
N ARG A 168 25.44 -12.72 7.58
CA ARG A 168 24.08 -13.19 7.82
C ARG A 168 24.04 -14.69 7.76
N ARG A 169 23.56 -15.26 8.85
CA ARG A 169 23.34 -16.69 8.95
C ARG A 169 22.24 -17.06 7.95
N GLU A 170 22.69 -17.70 6.87
CA GLU A 170 22.10 -18.88 6.28
C GLU A 170 20.99 -18.68 5.24
N ALA A 171 20.15 -17.64 5.34
CA ALA A 171 19.10 -17.38 4.34
C ALA A 171 19.67 -17.19 2.93
N THR A 172 19.20 -18.01 1.99
CA THR A 172 19.59 -17.92 0.57
C THR A 172 18.53 -17.21 -0.29
N HIS A 173 17.29 -17.17 0.21
CA HIS A 173 16.14 -16.62 -0.48
C HIS A 173 15.24 -15.88 0.50
N ALA A 174 14.48 -14.92 0.01
CA ALA A 174 13.41 -14.27 0.75
C ALA A 174 12.12 -14.22 -0.09
N ALA A 175 11.02 -14.70 0.45
CA ALA A 175 9.70 -14.66 -0.16
C ALA A 175 8.96 -13.38 0.24
N LEU A 176 8.64 -12.53 -0.72
CA LEU A 176 7.86 -11.33 -0.47
C LEU A 176 6.38 -11.70 -0.32
N GLY A 177 5.78 -11.26 0.78
CA GLY A 177 4.36 -11.36 1.03
C GLY A 177 3.86 -12.71 1.54
N GLY A 178 4.77 -13.63 1.89
CA GLY A 178 4.45 -14.95 2.39
C GLY A 178 4.54 -16.08 1.36
N ILE A 179 4.14 -17.27 1.80
CA ILE A 179 4.21 -18.55 1.09
C ILE A 179 2.82 -19.19 1.15
N GLN A 180 2.20 -19.44 0.00
CA GLN A 180 0.85 -20.00 -0.05
C GLN A 180 0.81 -21.43 0.47
N TRP A 181 -0.29 -21.87 1.09
CA TRP A 181 -0.41 -23.25 1.57
C TRP A 181 -0.28 -24.27 0.42
N THR A 182 -0.83 -23.94 -0.74
CA THR A 182 -0.72 -24.79 -1.95
C THR A 182 0.71 -24.86 -2.51
N GLN A 183 1.63 -24.01 -2.04
CA GLN A 183 3.04 -23.97 -2.43
C GLN A 183 3.92 -24.90 -1.58
N ILE A 184 3.43 -25.31 -0.41
CA ILE A 184 4.15 -26.20 0.50
C ILE A 184 4.02 -27.64 -0.01
N ARG A 185 5.16 -28.29 -0.29
CA ARG A 185 5.23 -29.69 -0.79
C ARG A 185 5.01 -30.70 0.32
N ALA A 186 5.70 -30.49 1.43
CA ALA A 186 5.74 -31.42 2.53
C ALA A 186 6.17 -30.70 3.82
N TRP A 187 5.98 -31.36 4.95
CA TRP A 187 6.52 -30.93 6.23
C TRP A 187 7.00 -32.11 7.06
N THR A 188 7.90 -31.86 7.99
CA THR A 188 8.34 -32.85 8.99
C THR A 188 8.44 -32.18 10.35
N TYR A 189 8.08 -32.92 11.40
CA TYR A 189 8.36 -32.50 12.76
C TYR A 189 9.78 -32.91 13.12
N LEU A 190 10.50 -32.00 13.77
CA LEU A 190 11.77 -32.25 14.39
C LEU A 190 11.55 -32.43 15.88
N SER A 191 11.78 -33.64 16.37
CA SER A 191 11.90 -33.91 17.80
C SER A 191 13.36 -34.08 18.17
N TRP A 192 13.83 -33.37 19.21
CA TRP A 192 15.14 -33.59 19.82
C TRP A 192 16.32 -33.57 18.81
N ASP A 193 17.36 -34.39 19.03
CA ASP A 193 18.64 -34.44 18.31
C ASP A 193 18.57 -34.85 16.82
N GLN A 194 17.36 -35.05 16.27
CA GLN A 194 17.14 -35.42 14.87
C GLN A 194 17.77 -34.45 13.87
N TRP A 195 17.94 -33.16 14.23
CA TRP A 195 18.59 -32.16 13.38
C TRP A 195 20.00 -32.56 12.92
N ARG A 196 20.67 -33.48 13.62
CA ARG A 196 21.99 -34.02 13.24
C ARG A 196 21.95 -34.96 12.03
N TYR A 197 20.77 -35.47 11.69
CA TYR A 197 20.59 -36.45 10.62
C TYR A 197 19.44 -36.04 9.68
N PRO A 198 19.62 -35.00 8.84
CA PRO A 198 18.55 -34.51 7.97
C PRO A 198 17.99 -35.57 7.01
N ALA A 199 18.80 -36.56 6.64
CA ALA A 199 18.40 -37.69 5.81
C ALA A 199 17.32 -38.58 6.44
N SER A 200 17.20 -38.60 7.77
CA SER A 200 16.26 -39.48 8.47
C SER A 200 14.91 -38.82 8.77
N PHE A 201 14.62 -37.67 8.17
CA PHE A 201 13.34 -36.99 8.39
C PHE A 201 12.18 -37.73 7.72
N GLU A 202 11.11 -37.92 8.48
CA GLU A 202 9.86 -38.51 8.00
C GLU A 202 8.93 -37.43 7.45
N TRP A 203 9.05 -37.17 6.15
CA TRP A 203 8.24 -36.16 5.48
C TRP A 203 6.78 -36.57 5.32
N GLN A 204 5.88 -35.67 5.71
CA GLN A 204 4.46 -35.74 5.43
C GLN A 204 4.14 -34.90 4.20
N MET A 205 3.67 -35.55 3.14
CA MET A 205 3.32 -34.89 1.89
C MET A 205 2.05 -34.05 2.03
N ASN A 206 2.08 -32.81 1.55
CA ASN A 206 0.91 -31.94 1.49
C ASN A 206 -0.01 -32.37 0.33
N ARG A 207 -1.21 -32.86 0.66
CA ARG A 207 -2.20 -33.27 -0.35
C ARG A 207 -2.80 -32.10 -1.13
N GLU A 208 -2.69 -30.87 -0.60
CA GLU A 208 -3.16 -29.64 -1.25
C GLU A 208 -2.04 -28.92 -2.02
N PHE A 209 -0.86 -29.52 -2.13
CA PHE A 209 0.22 -28.98 -2.97
C PHE A 209 -0.23 -28.92 -4.44
N ASN A 210 -0.17 -27.73 -5.03
CA ASN A 210 -0.46 -27.53 -6.44
C ASN A 210 0.83 -27.68 -7.27
N ARG A 211 0.93 -28.76 -8.05
CA ARG A 211 2.13 -29.02 -8.88
C ARG A 211 2.42 -27.95 -9.92
N SER A 212 1.49 -27.07 -10.25
CA SER A 212 1.76 -25.93 -11.12
C SER A 212 2.87 -25.00 -10.59
N TRP A 213 3.10 -24.99 -9.27
CA TRP A 213 4.25 -24.29 -8.67
C TRP A 213 5.60 -24.81 -9.18
N GLU A 214 5.70 -26.08 -9.59
CA GLU A 214 6.94 -26.68 -10.11
C GLU A 214 7.33 -26.14 -11.49
N ARG A 215 6.39 -25.48 -12.18
CA ARG A 215 6.64 -24.79 -13.45
C ARG A 215 7.29 -23.42 -13.24
N LEU A 216 7.31 -22.95 -12.00
CA LEU A 216 7.84 -21.66 -11.60
C LEU A 216 9.15 -21.84 -10.83
N GLY A 217 9.93 -20.77 -10.74
CA GLY A 217 11.17 -20.73 -9.98
C GLY A 217 11.35 -19.38 -9.28
N PRO A 218 12.39 -19.22 -8.46
CA PRO A 218 12.67 -17.96 -7.79
C PRO A 218 13.09 -16.89 -8.80
N SER A 219 12.81 -15.63 -8.48
CA SER A 219 13.44 -14.51 -9.14
C SER A 219 14.91 -14.40 -8.73
N GLY A 220 15.75 -13.91 -9.64
CA GLY A 220 17.12 -13.54 -9.32
C GLY A 220 17.19 -12.37 -8.31
N PRO A 221 18.40 -11.97 -7.89
CA PRO A 221 18.61 -10.86 -6.98
C PRO A 221 17.88 -9.58 -7.43
N GLN A 222 17.23 -8.90 -6.48
CA GLN A 222 16.50 -7.65 -6.72
C GLN A 222 17.13 -6.51 -5.90
N PRO A 223 18.14 -5.79 -6.42
CA PRO A 223 18.82 -4.72 -5.67
C PRO A 223 17.88 -3.61 -5.18
N ALA A 224 16.80 -3.34 -5.90
CA ALA A 224 15.79 -2.34 -5.51
C ALA A 224 14.99 -2.74 -4.25
N LEU A 225 14.85 -4.05 -3.99
CA LEU A 225 14.17 -4.60 -2.81
C LEU A 225 15.13 -4.90 -1.66
N ARG A 226 16.42 -4.61 -1.83
CA ARG A 226 17.45 -4.90 -0.83
C ARG A 226 17.18 -4.16 0.48
N GLY A 227 16.67 -2.94 0.39
CA GLY A 227 16.60 -2.00 1.50
C GLY A 227 17.97 -1.50 1.93
N PRO A 228 18.00 -0.59 2.91
CA PRO A 228 19.26 -0.11 3.47
C PRO A 228 20.01 -1.26 4.17
N PRO A 229 21.34 -1.36 4.06
CA PRO A 229 22.13 -2.27 4.88
C PRO A 229 21.84 -1.97 6.36
N SER A 230 21.63 -3.02 7.16
CA SER A 230 21.13 -2.91 8.53
C SER A 230 21.72 -1.74 9.33
N PRO A 231 20.88 -1.03 10.09
CA PRO A 231 21.32 0.13 10.83
C PRO A 231 22.15 -0.35 12.02
N GLY A 232 23.46 -0.14 11.96
CA GLY A 232 24.24 -0.11 13.19
C GLY A 232 23.74 1.06 14.04
N ARG A 233 22.84 0.81 15.01
CA ARG A 233 22.34 1.68 16.12
C ARG A 233 22.03 3.18 15.88
N LEU A 234 22.21 3.73 14.68
CA LEU A 234 22.19 5.18 14.43
C LEU A 234 21.30 5.60 13.26
N ALA A 235 20.64 4.69 12.54
CA ALA A 235 19.54 5.08 11.67
C ALA A 235 18.25 5.13 12.50
N GLU A 236 18.17 6.11 13.39
CA GLU A 236 16.86 6.64 13.78
C GLU A 236 16.13 6.96 12.50
N ALA A 237 14.96 6.34 12.35
CA ALA A 237 14.12 6.40 11.18
C ALA A 237 13.96 7.84 10.70
N SER A 238 14.67 8.22 9.63
CA SER A 238 14.31 9.42 8.89
C SER A 238 12.89 9.17 8.34
N PRO A 239 11.87 9.93 8.77
CA PRO A 239 10.48 9.70 8.35
C PRO A 239 10.26 9.87 6.84
N VAL A 240 11.28 10.35 6.12
CA VAL A 240 11.21 10.78 4.72
C VAL A 240 11.27 9.62 3.73
N HIS A 241 11.68 8.41 4.15
CA HIS A 241 11.78 7.26 3.22
C HIS A 241 10.58 6.30 3.27
N GLY A 242 9.81 6.32 4.37
CA GLY A 242 8.45 5.79 4.60
C GLY A 242 7.76 4.98 3.50
N PRO A 243 7.32 5.62 2.40
CA PRO A 243 6.51 4.98 1.37
C PRO A 243 7.31 4.35 0.21
N LEU A 244 8.63 4.50 0.16
CA LEU A 244 9.40 4.14 -1.04
C LEU A 244 9.55 2.62 -1.21
N TYR A 245 9.98 1.88 -0.19
CA TYR A 245 10.23 0.44 -0.36
C TYR A 245 8.94 -0.36 -0.39
N GLU A 246 7.89 0.08 0.31
CA GLU A 246 6.55 -0.48 0.17
C GLU A 246 6.05 -0.35 -1.28
N ALA A 247 6.14 0.85 -1.87
CA ALA A 247 5.73 1.07 -3.26
C ALA A 247 6.57 0.23 -4.25
N VAL A 248 7.87 0.04 -3.99
CA VAL A 248 8.73 -0.82 -4.81
C VAL A 248 8.35 -2.30 -4.67
N ALA A 249 8.07 -2.78 -3.46
CA ALA A 249 7.60 -4.14 -3.20
C ALA A 249 6.25 -4.42 -3.87
N TRP A 250 5.32 -3.47 -3.77
CA TRP A 250 4.02 -3.55 -4.44
C TRP A 250 4.17 -3.54 -5.96
N SER A 251 5.00 -2.64 -6.51
CA SER A 251 5.29 -2.58 -7.96
C SER A 251 5.94 -3.85 -8.48
N PHE A 252 6.83 -4.46 -7.69
CA PHE A 252 7.43 -5.75 -8.04
C PHE A 252 6.38 -6.86 -8.13
N MET A 253 5.45 -6.95 -7.17
CA MET A 253 4.35 -7.91 -7.25
C MET A 253 3.41 -7.62 -8.41
N GLY A 254 3.10 -6.36 -8.67
CA GLY A 254 2.35 -5.94 -9.86
C GLY A 254 3.00 -6.46 -11.13
N PHE A 255 4.30 -6.20 -11.33
CA PHE A 255 5.04 -6.69 -12.49
C PHE A 255 5.02 -8.23 -12.65
N LEU A 256 5.10 -8.97 -11.54
CA LEU A 256 5.07 -10.44 -11.57
C LEU A 256 3.69 -11.01 -11.92
N THR A 257 2.62 -10.27 -11.63
CA THR A 257 1.23 -10.71 -11.74
C THR A 257 0.47 -10.04 -12.88
N GLU A 258 1.05 -8.99 -13.48
CA GLU A 258 0.51 -8.32 -14.66
C GLU A 258 0.29 -9.32 -15.81
N PRO A 259 -0.89 -9.26 -16.46
CA PRO A 259 -1.19 -10.11 -17.60
C PRO A 259 -0.09 -10.03 -18.67
N GLY A 260 0.46 -11.17 -19.06
CA GLY A 260 1.55 -11.19 -20.00
C GLY A 260 1.90 -12.58 -20.49
N THR A 261 2.94 -13.16 -19.92
CA THR A 261 3.38 -14.51 -20.30
C THR A 261 2.52 -15.58 -19.62
N GLU A 262 2.50 -16.78 -20.18
CA GLU A 262 1.81 -17.93 -19.58
C GLU A 262 2.23 -18.16 -18.12
N LEU A 263 3.53 -18.02 -17.80
CA LEU A 263 4.05 -18.19 -16.45
C LEU A 263 3.61 -17.08 -15.49
N ARG A 264 3.45 -15.83 -15.96
CA ARG A 264 2.93 -14.73 -15.13
C ARG A 264 1.46 -14.89 -14.84
N ASN A 265 0.67 -15.25 -15.85
CA ASN A 265 -0.76 -15.51 -15.67
C ASN A 265 -0.97 -16.69 -14.70
N LEU A 266 -0.16 -17.75 -14.85
CA LEU A 266 -0.17 -18.88 -13.92
C LEU A 266 0.22 -18.45 -12.50
N PHE A 267 1.25 -17.61 -12.36
CA PHE A 267 1.66 -17.11 -11.05
C PHE A 267 0.55 -16.26 -10.40
N ALA A 268 -0.03 -15.32 -11.15
CA ALA A 268 -1.14 -14.47 -10.70
C ALA A 268 -2.34 -15.31 -10.23
N GLU A 269 -2.70 -16.37 -10.97
CA GLU A 269 -3.74 -17.33 -10.57
C GLU A 269 -3.37 -18.06 -9.27
N LEU A 270 -2.13 -18.54 -9.15
CA LEU A 270 -1.68 -19.32 -7.99
C LEU A 270 -1.56 -18.48 -6.69
N VAL A 271 -1.17 -17.21 -6.79
CA VAL A 271 -1.20 -16.27 -5.65
C VAL A 271 -2.54 -15.56 -5.50
N ASP A 272 -3.46 -15.79 -6.45
CA ASP A 272 -4.75 -15.14 -6.56
C ASP A 272 -4.62 -13.63 -6.43
N TRP A 273 -3.65 -12.99 -7.10
CA TRP A 273 -3.36 -11.55 -6.96
C TRP A 273 -3.75 -10.82 -8.24
N ASP A 274 -4.83 -10.05 -8.16
CA ASP A 274 -5.38 -9.31 -9.30
C ASP A 274 -5.62 -7.85 -8.93
N LEU A 275 -4.75 -6.96 -9.42
CA LEU A 275 -4.81 -5.52 -9.15
C LEU A 275 -5.94 -4.82 -9.91
N GLU A 276 -6.50 -5.43 -10.96
CA GLU A 276 -7.63 -4.83 -11.68
C GLU A 276 -8.92 -4.94 -10.86
N PHE A 277 -9.13 -6.09 -10.21
CA PHE A 277 -10.33 -6.31 -9.38
C PHE A 277 -10.14 -5.91 -7.91
N GLU A 278 -8.92 -6.00 -7.38
CA GLU A 278 -8.59 -5.65 -5.99
C GLU A 278 -7.42 -4.62 -5.94
N PRO A 279 -7.59 -3.39 -6.47
CA PRO A 279 -6.50 -2.40 -6.52
C PRO A 279 -6.00 -1.96 -5.14
N TRP A 280 -6.80 -2.18 -4.08
CA TRP A 280 -6.45 -1.92 -2.68
C TRP A 280 -5.74 -3.10 -2.00
N ARG A 281 -5.53 -4.22 -2.70
CA ARG A 281 -4.87 -5.38 -2.11
C ARG A 281 -3.43 -5.04 -1.72
N ASN A 282 -3.07 -5.38 -0.49
CA ASN A 282 -1.74 -5.18 0.07
C ASN A 282 -1.28 -6.46 0.80
N PHE A 283 -0.02 -6.49 1.25
CA PHE A 283 0.59 -7.64 1.89
C PHE A 283 0.04 -7.94 3.30
N PRO A 284 -0.04 -9.23 3.70
CA PRO A 284 0.48 -10.42 3.02
C PRO A 284 -0.37 -10.90 1.82
N LEU A 285 0.24 -11.68 0.92
CA LEU A 285 -0.44 -12.27 -0.27
C LEU A 285 -1.45 -13.37 0.10
N LEU A 286 -1.42 -13.84 1.35
CA LEU A 286 -2.22 -14.97 1.82
C LEU A 286 -3.69 -14.55 1.97
N ARG A 287 -4.60 -15.27 1.31
CA ARG A 287 -6.01 -15.24 1.71
C ARG A 287 -6.18 -16.12 2.93
N ARG A 288 -6.78 -15.60 4.00
CA ARG A 288 -7.22 -16.46 5.11
C ARG A 288 -8.12 -17.53 4.50
N GLY A 289 -7.82 -18.80 4.77
CA GLY A 289 -8.61 -19.90 4.26
C GLY A 289 -10.07 -19.65 4.61
N ILE A 290 -10.95 -19.69 3.61
CA ILE A 290 -12.40 -19.71 3.81
C ILE A 290 -12.65 -20.77 4.87
N LEU A 291 -13.17 -20.36 6.03
CA LEU A 291 -13.51 -21.27 7.11
C LEU A 291 -14.34 -22.41 6.49
N GLN A 292 -13.93 -23.66 6.76
CA GLN A 292 -14.50 -24.89 6.20
C GLN A 292 -16.00 -25.09 6.42
N ASP A 293 -16.71 -24.13 7.01
CA ASP A 293 -18.15 -24.16 7.21
C ASP A 293 -18.93 -24.15 5.88
N GLU A 294 -18.35 -23.70 4.77
CA GLU A 294 -18.99 -23.83 3.45
C GLU A 294 -18.83 -25.21 2.78
N VAL A 295 -17.84 -26.02 3.18
CA VAL A 295 -17.61 -27.35 2.59
C VAL A 295 -18.41 -28.45 3.31
N SER A 296 -19.04 -28.12 4.44
CA SER A 296 -19.85 -29.07 5.22
C SER A 296 -21.34 -29.04 4.88
N ARG A 297 -21.80 -28.33 3.84
CA ARG A 297 -23.17 -28.50 3.35
C ARG A 297 -23.32 -29.91 2.75
N PRO A 298 -24.06 -30.82 3.39
CA PRO A 298 -24.24 -32.16 2.85
C PRO A 298 -25.02 -32.03 1.54
N ALA A 299 -24.53 -32.68 0.48
CA ALA A 299 -25.29 -32.94 -0.73
C ALA A 299 -26.50 -33.83 -0.41
N THR A 300 -27.54 -33.24 0.16
CA THR A 300 -28.86 -33.83 0.32
C THR A 300 -29.84 -33.00 -0.50
N ALA A 301 -29.66 -33.06 -1.81
CA ALA A 301 -30.72 -32.80 -2.76
C ALA A 301 -31.68 -34.00 -2.73
N ALA A 302 -32.64 -33.97 -1.81
CA ALA A 302 -33.82 -34.81 -1.86
C ALA A 302 -35.04 -33.96 -1.46
N SER A 303 -35.79 -33.56 -2.49
CA SER A 303 -37.21 -33.22 -2.46
C SER A 303 -37.71 -32.39 -1.27
N SER A 304 -37.71 -31.07 -1.42
CA SER A 304 -38.67 -30.21 -0.72
C SER A 304 -39.58 -29.54 -1.76
N PRO A 305 -40.90 -29.42 -1.50
CA PRO A 305 -41.87 -28.96 -2.49
C PRO A 305 -41.75 -27.45 -2.71
N ASN A 306 -41.88 -27.05 -3.97
CA ASN A 306 -41.83 -25.69 -4.52
C ASN A 306 -41.98 -24.55 -3.49
N PRO A 307 -40.96 -23.69 -3.32
CA PRO A 307 -41.15 -22.42 -2.64
C PRO A 307 -42.18 -21.59 -3.41
N LEU A 308 -43.13 -21.03 -2.67
CA LEU A 308 -44.08 -20.05 -3.18
C LEU A 308 -43.32 -18.90 -3.87
N PRO A 309 -43.88 -18.31 -4.94
CA PRO A 309 -43.22 -17.22 -5.65
C PRO A 309 -42.95 -16.08 -4.67
N GLU A 310 -41.66 -15.79 -4.45
CA GLU A 310 -41.22 -14.62 -3.69
C GLU A 310 -41.89 -13.38 -4.29
N SER A 311 -42.57 -12.62 -3.42
CA SER A 311 -43.08 -11.31 -3.78
C SER A 311 -41.96 -10.45 -4.37
N PRO A 312 -42.22 -9.68 -5.44
CA PRO A 312 -41.20 -8.82 -6.03
C PRO A 312 -40.57 -7.94 -4.94
N PRO A 313 -39.24 -7.78 -4.93
CA PRO A 313 -38.55 -7.00 -3.92
C PRO A 313 -39.15 -5.59 -3.89
N GLU A 314 -39.53 -5.12 -2.70
CA GLU A 314 -39.94 -3.72 -2.53
C GLU A 314 -38.86 -2.79 -3.08
N PRO A 315 -39.23 -1.70 -3.77
CA PRO A 315 -38.26 -0.77 -4.32
C PRO A 315 -37.37 -0.22 -3.19
N GLU A 316 -36.05 -0.34 -3.38
CA GLU A 316 -35.08 0.17 -2.40
C GLU A 316 -35.36 1.65 -2.10
N SER A 317 -35.32 2.01 -0.82
CA SER A 317 -35.50 3.40 -0.41
C SER A 317 -34.32 4.25 -0.91
N LEU A 318 -34.58 5.52 -1.26
CA LEU A 318 -33.54 6.46 -1.74
C LEU A 318 -32.41 6.62 -0.71
N GLN A 319 -32.72 6.48 0.59
CA GLN A 319 -31.77 6.47 1.68
C GLN A 319 -30.78 5.30 1.59
N THR A 320 -31.28 4.10 1.25
CA THR A 320 -30.45 2.89 1.09
C THR A 320 -29.46 3.06 -0.06
N ILE A 321 -29.91 3.67 -1.17
CA ILE A 321 -29.06 3.97 -2.34
C ILE A 321 -27.93 4.92 -1.95
N VAL A 322 -28.24 6.01 -1.22
CA VAL A 322 -27.20 6.96 -0.80
C VAL A 322 -26.23 6.34 0.20
N LEU A 323 -26.72 5.54 1.15
CA LEU A 323 -25.85 4.84 2.10
C LEU A 323 -24.89 3.87 1.40
N ARG A 324 -25.27 3.28 0.27
CA ARG A 324 -24.36 2.41 -0.53
C ARG A 324 -23.33 3.18 -1.32
N GLN A 325 -23.64 4.42 -1.70
CA GLN A 325 -22.72 5.31 -2.40
C GLN A 325 -21.75 6.02 -1.46
N LEU A 326 -21.96 5.92 -0.14
CA LEU A 326 -20.97 6.39 0.83
C LEU A 326 -19.68 5.61 0.69
N ASP A 327 -18.58 6.34 0.76
CA ASP A 327 -17.24 5.78 0.73
C ASP A 327 -16.86 5.18 2.10
N TRP A 328 -17.42 4.00 2.37
CA TRP A 328 -17.21 3.27 3.63
C TRP A 328 -15.75 2.93 3.90
N ALA A 329 -14.92 2.83 2.85
CA ALA A 329 -13.48 2.62 2.98
C ALA A 329 -12.80 3.77 3.73
N ASN A 330 -13.43 4.94 3.70
CA ASN A 330 -12.86 6.18 4.17
C ASN A 330 -13.51 6.69 5.47
N LEU A 331 -14.51 5.98 5.96
CA LEU A 331 -15.11 6.20 7.26
C LEU A 331 -14.34 5.42 8.34
N ASP A 332 -14.11 6.07 9.49
CA ASP A 332 -13.51 5.44 10.68
C ASP A 332 -14.56 4.57 11.39
N VAL A 333 -14.94 3.49 10.71
CA VAL A 333 -15.80 2.43 11.23
C VAL A 333 -15.01 1.12 11.25
N PRO A 334 -15.27 0.21 12.19
CA PRO A 334 -14.65 -1.11 12.23
C PRO A 334 -14.71 -1.81 10.86
N LEU A 335 -13.60 -2.45 10.49
CA LEU A 335 -13.41 -3.08 9.19
C LEU A 335 -14.54 -4.06 8.81
N PHE A 336 -15.09 -4.80 9.78
CA PHE A 336 -16.19 -5.72 9.53
C PHE A 336 -17.51 -5.02 9.18
N ILE A 337 -17.80 -3.84 9.76
CA ILE A 337 -18.98 -3.03 9.43
C ILE A 337 -18.82 -2.47 8.02
N ARG A 338 -17.63 -1.96 7.69
CA ARG A 338 -17.30 -1.48 6.33
C ARG A 338 -17.56 -2.57 5.29
N HIS A 339 -17.00 -3.76 5.49
CA HIS A 339 -17.23 -4.88 4.57
C HIS A 339 -18.70 -5.26 4.49
N ALA A 340 -19.41 -5.31 5.61
CA ALA A 340 -20.84 -5.63 5.61
C ALA A 340 -21.67 -4.56 4.89
N MET A 341 -21.38 -3.27 5.05
CA MET A 341 -22.07 -2.19 4.33
C MET A 341 -21.84 -2.26 2.81
N LEU A 342 -20.64 -2.64 2.37
CA LEU A 342 -20.29 -2.76 0.96
C LEU A 342 -20.82 -4.05 0.32
N ALA A 343 -20.79 -5.17 1.05
CA ALA A 343 -21.12 -6.49 0.51
C ALA A 343 -22.61 -6.88 0.63
N SER A 344 -23.38 -6.22 1.51
CA SER A 344 -24.76 -6.64 1.77
C SER A 344 -25.72 -6.24 0.66
N ALA A 345 -26.37 -7.26 0.07
CA ALA A 345 -27.42 -7.10 -0.95
C ALA A 345 -28.69 -6.37 -0.45
N ALA A 346 -28.89 -6.28 0.87
CA ALA A 346 -29.85 -5.37 1.50
C ALA A 346 -29.28 -4.85 2.83
N LEU A 347 -29.42 -3.54 3.11
CA LEU A 347 -29.01 -2.98 4.39
C LEU A 347 -30.04 -3.31 5.46
N THR A 348 -29.66 -4.11 6.45
CA THR A 348 -30.54 -4.45 7.58
C THR A 348 -30.53 -3.34 8.64
N PRO A 349 -31.61 -3.16 9.42
CA PRO A 349 -31.61 -2.22 10.54
C PRO A 349 -30.46 -2.46 11.52
N GLN A 350 -30.09 -3.71 11.76
CA GLN A 350 -28.98 -4.10 12.65
C GLN A 350 -27.64 -3.61 12.11
N LEU A 351 -27.39 -3.79 10.82
CA LEU A 351 -26.17 -3.33 10.17
C LEU A 351 -26.09 -1.80 10.19
N CYS A 352 -27.20 -1.11 9.89
CA CYS A 352 -27.28 0.35 10.00
C CYS A 352 -27.09 0.86 11.44
N ASP A 353 -27.62 0.16 12.45
CA ASP A 353 -27.45 0.52 13.86
C ASP A 353 -26.00 0.32 14.34
N ALA A 354 -25.35 -0.76 13.90
CA ALA A 354 -23.92 -0.95 14.14
C ALA A 354 -23.10 0.17 13.53
N ALA A 355 -23.34 0.49 12.25
CA ALA A 355 -22.68 1.61 11.57
C ALA A 355 -22.97 2.96 12.25
N LEU A 356 -24.20 3.18 12.71
CA LEU A 356 -24.60 4.39 13.44
C LEU A 356 -23.89 4.53 14.78
N ARG A 357 -23.76 3.44 15.54
CA ARG A 357 -23.02 3.44 16.82
C ARG A 357 -21.54 3.73 16.61
N SER A 358 -20.92 3.09 15.62
CA SER A 358 -19.52 3.36 15.26
C SER A 358 -19.32 4.80 14.80
N ALA A 359 -20.18 5.28 13.91
CA ALA A 359 -20.16 6.66 13.44
C ALA A 359 -20.34 7.65 14.61
N ARG A 360 -21.30 7.42 15.52
CA ARG A 360 -21.53 8.30 16.67
C ARG A 360 -20.36 8.32 17.65
N SER A 361 -19.70 7.18 17.88
CA SER A 361 -18.51 7.12 18.74
C SER A 361 -17.36 7.97 18.18
N TYR A 362 -17.24 8.03 16.85
CA TYR A 362 -16.25 8.83 16.17
C TYR A 362 -16.63 10.32 16.12
N TYR A 363 -17.90 10.60 15.82
CA TYR A 363 -18.39 11.94 15.51
C TYR A 363 -18.95 12.72 16.70
N GLY A 364 -19.23 12.07 17.82
CA GLY A 364 -19.65 12.70 19.07
C GLY A 364 -18.46 12.93 19.98
N HIS A 365 -18.33 14.13 20.58
CA HIS A 365 -17.31 14.46 21.59
C HIS A 365 -17.36 13.61 22.89
N GLN A 366 -18.16 12.54 22.94
CA GLN A 366 -18.19 11.63 24.07
C GLN A 366 -17.03 10.63 23.96
N ARG A 367 -15.87 11.02 24.50
CA ARG A 367 -14.68 10.16 24.74
C ARG A 367 -14.91 9.00 25.74
N ARG A 368 -16.15 8.52 25.92
CA ARG A 368 -16.35 7.24 26.60
C ARG A 368 -16.25 6.19 25.52
N ALA A 369 -15.15 5.43 25.54
CA ALA A 369 -14.94 4.28 24.67
C ALA A 369 -16.23 3.47 24.63
N ALA A 370 -16.96 3.56 23.51
CA ALA A 370 -18.09 2.69 23.30
C ALA A 370 -17.51 1.28 23.31
N VAL A 371 -17.87 0.49 24.31
CA VAL A 371 -17.57 -0.94 24.33
C VAL A 371 -18.34 -1.52 23.15
N LEU A 372 -17.66 -1.62 22.00
CA LEU A 372 -18.23 -2.25 20.83
C LEU A 372 -18.50 -3.72 21.23
N PRO A 373 -19.69 -4.26 20.95
CA PRO A 373 -19.90 -5.68 21.13
C PRO A 373 -18.88 -6.45 20.27
N PRO A 374 -18.37 -7.61 20.75
CA PRO A 374 -17.47 -8.44 19.95
C PRO A 374 -18.08 -8.71 18.58
N SER A 375 -17.24 -8.79 17.54
CA SER A 375 -17.60 -8.76 16.11
C SER A 375 -18.72 -9.71 15.67
N TYR A 376 -19.04 -10.73 16.47
CA TYR A 376 -20.06 -11.73 16.21
C TYR A 376 -21.48 -11.37 16.68
N ASP A 377 -21.65 -10.52 17.71
CA ASP A 377 -22.98 -10.23 18.27
C ASP A 377 -23.84 -9.32 17.37
N VAL A 378 -23.21 -8.55 16.47
CA VAL A 378 -23.89 -7.64 15.53
C VAL A 378 -24.78 -8.40 14.53
N PHE A 379 -24.40 -9.63 14.17
CA PHE A 379 -25.10 -10.41 13.14
C PHE A 379 -26.00 -11.52 13.71
N LEU A 380 -25.78 -11.91 14.97
CA LEU A 380 -26.47 -13.04 15.61
C LEU A 380 -27.38 -12.63 16.79
N GLY A 381 -27.30 -11.37 17.23
CA GLY A 381 -28.04 -10.89 18.39
C GLY A 381 -29.49 -10.52 18.09
N ASN A 382 -30.44 -11.09 18.85
CA ASN A 382 -31.84 -10.66 18.95
C ASN A 382 -32.01 -9.29 19.65
N VAL A 383 -31.04 -8.39 19.55
CA VAL A 383 -31.14 -7.06 20.14
C VAL A 383 -32.23 -6.31 19.35
N PRO A 384 -33.30 -5.81 20.00
CA PRO A 384 -34.30 -5.04 19.30
C PRO A 384 -33.66 -3.76 18.77
N VAL A 385 -33.60 -3.64 17.44
CA VAL A 385 -33.12 -2.45 16.74
C VAL A 385 -34.31 -1.68 16.22
N ALA A 386 -34.28 -0.35 16.38
CA ALA A 386 -35.34 0.50 15.86
C ALA A 386 -35.39 0.38 14.32
N PRO A 387 -36.58 0.27 13.70
CA PRO A 387 -36.69 0.06 12.26
C PRO A 387 -36.19 1.26 11.42
N ASP A 388 -35.94 2.42 12.04
CA ASP A 388 -35.53 3.67 11.39
C ASP A 388 -34.03 3.98 11.51
N THR A 389 -33.20 3.03 11.94
CA THR A 389 -31.76 3.25 12.15
C THR A 389 -31.02 3.62 10.87
N CYS A 390 -31.37 3.04 9.71
CA CYS A 390 -30.78 3.44 8.43
C CYS A 390 -31.11 4.89 8.07
N HIS A 391 -32.33 5.35 8.34
CA HIS A 391 -32.71 6.74 8.09
C HIS A 391 -31.98 7.70 9.03
N THR A 392 -31.78 7.30 10.28
CA THR A 392 -30.98 8.07 11.25
C THR A 392 -29.51 8.13 10.85
N LEU A 393 -28.93 7.01 10.42
CA LEU A 393 -27.58 6.94 9.87
C LEU A 393 -27.40 7.85 8.66
N TYR A 394 -28.35 7.78 7.72
CA TYR A 394 -28.39 8.65 6.56
C TYR A 394 -28.40 10.13 6.96
N ARG A 395 -29.20 10.54 7.94
CA ARG A 395 -29.22 11.94 8.42
C ARG A 395 -27.89 12.37 9.04
N VAL A 396 -27.21 11.48 9.77
CA VAL A 396 -25.89 11.77 10.35
C VAL A 396 -24.89 12.06 9.23
N PHE A 397 -24.87 11.23 8.18
CA PHE A 397 -23.97 11.44 7.04
C PHE A 397 -24.40 12.59 6.13
N GLN A 398 -25.69 12.79 5.88
CA GLN A 398 -26.19 13.89 5.06
C GLN A 398 -25.89 15.26 5.69
N SER A 399 -25.83 15.33 7.02
CA SER A 399 -25.45 16.55 7.73
C SER A 399 -23.96 16.87 7.67
N ARG A 400 -23.14 15.92 7.21
CA ARG A 400 -21.68 16.05 7.12
C ARG A 400 -21.24 15.97 5.67
N CYS A 401 -20.13 16.64 5.40
CA CYS A 401 -19.65 16.84 4.06
C CYS A 401 -18.26 16.22 3.99
N ASP A 402 -18.26 14.92 3.75
CA ASP A 402 -17.05 14.09 3.79
C ASP A 402 -16.33 14.08 2.42
N SER A 403 -17.02 14.50 1.36
CA SER A 403 -16.48 14.63 0.02
C SER A 403 -17.04 15.87 -0.67
N VAL A 404 -16.24 16.44 -1.57
CA VAL A 404 -16.56 17.68 -2.28
C VAL A 404 -16.56 17.44 -3.77
N SER A 405 -17.53 18.05 -4.46
CA SER A 405 -17.70 17.98 -5.92
C SER A 405 -17.23 19.25 -6.62
N ALA A 406 -17.03 20.34 -5.87
CA ALA A 406 -16.46 21.57 -6.37
C ALA A 406 -15.63 22.26 -5.29
N LEU A 407 -14.55 22.91 -5.69
CA LEU A 407 -13.66 23.66 -4.82
C LEU A 407 -13.30 24.99 -5.48
N HIS A 408 -13.36 26.06 -4.71
CA HIS A 408 -13.05 27.42 -5.14
C HIS A 408 -12.01 28.03 -4.21
N VAL A 409 -11.18 28.92 -4.74
CA VAL A 409 -10.21 29.69 -3.98
C VAL A 409 -10.45 31.19 -4.14
N ASP A 410 -10.42 31.89 -3.01
CA ASP A 410 -10.19 33.33 -2.93
C ASP A 410 -8.77 33.56 -2.42
N PHE A 411 -7.97 34.38 -3.09
CA PHE A 411 -6.58 34.66 -2.73
C PHE A 411 -6.28 36.15 -2.85
N SER A 412 -5.50 36.71 -1.93
CA SER A 412 -5.12 38.14 -2.00
C SER A 412 -3.65 38.38 -1.66
N ILE A 413 -3.07 39.36 -2.34
CA ILE A 413 -1.81 39.99 -1.98
C ILE A 413 -2.12 41.13 -1.01
N GLY A 414 -1.39 41.19 0.09
CA GLY A 414 -1.52 42.24 1.09
C GLY A 414 -1.18 43.60 0.51
N THR A 415 -1.59 44.66 1.21
CA THR A 415 -1.15 46.03 0.91
C THR A 415 -0.04 46.45 1.86
N ALA A 416 0.91 47.25 1.38
CA ALA A 416 1.93 47.91 2.18
C ALA A 416 1.99 49.39 1.80
N TRP A 417 2.15 50.25 2.80
CA TRP A 417 1.93 51.69 2.61
C TRP A 417 3.09 52.44 1.93
N LEU A 418 4.31 51.86 1.89
CA LEU A 418 5.50 52.57 1.40
C LEU A 418 6.35 51.85 0.33
N TRP A 419 6.38 50.52 0.27
CA TRP A 419 7.44 49.80 -0.46
C TRP A 419 6.95 48.77 -1.49
N GLY A 420 5.67 48.81 -1.86
CA GLY A 420 5.06 47.72 -2.64
C GLY A 420 4.90 46.47 -1.78
N ALA A 421 3.89 45.66 -2.10
CA ALA A 421 3.62 44.39 -1.42
C ALA A 421 3.48 43.22 -2.41
N GLY A 422 3.67 43.52 -3.70
CA GLY A 422 3.63 42.56 -4.79
C GLY A 422 5.01 41.94 -5.06
N THR A 423 5.05 41.09 -6.08
CA THR A 423 6.25 40.37 -6.53
C THR A 423 6.31 40.37 -8.05
N ASN A 424 7.52 40.23 -8.61
CA ASN A 424 7.71 39.96 -10.04
C ASN A 424 7.55 38.47 -10.39
N ASP A 425 7.30 37.61 -9.40
CA ASP A 425 7.24 36.17 -9.54
C ASP A 425 5.80 35.67 -9.81
N ALA A 426 5.68 34.41 -10.23
CA ALA A 426 4.40 33.74 -10.36
C ALA A 426 4.05 33.02 -9.05
N VAL A 427 2.84 33.25 -8.55
CA VAL A 427 2.34 32.60 -7.34
C VAL A 427 1.41 31.45 -7.73
N GLY A 428 1.69 30.27 -7.21
CA GLY A 428 0.89 29.06 -7.38
C GLY A 428 0.38 28.51 -6.05
N LEU A 429 -0.70 27.74 -6.11
CA LEU A 429 -1.29 27.01 -4.98
C LEU A 429 -1.09 25.51 -5.18
N LEU A 430 -0.69 24.83 -4.10
CA LEU A 430 -0.57 23.38 -4.01
C LEU A 430 -1.55 22.91 -2.93
N LEU A 431 -2.49 22.04 -3.30
CA LEU A 431 -3.46 21.41 -2.37
C LEU A 431 -3.26 19.91 -2.19
N GLY A 432 -2.29 19.35 -2.89
CA GLY A 432 -1.99 17.93 -2.96
C GLY A 432 -0.90 17.64 -4.01
N PRO A 433 -0.30 16.45 -4.01
CA PRO A 433 0.75 16.09 -4.94
C PRO A 433 0.21 15.78 -6.35
N PRO A 434 0.90 16.15 -7.46
CA PRO A 434 1.92 17.20 -7.64
C PRO A 434 1.43 18.36 -8.55
N SER A 435 0.13 18.68 -8.51
CA SER A 435 -0.47 19.67 -9.42
C SER A 435 -0.42 21.10 -8.87
N VAL A 436 0.31 21.99 -9.55
CA VAL A 436 0.34 23.44 -9.26
C VAL A 436 -0.88 24.12 -9.88
N ILE A 437 -1.65 24.82 -9.05
CA ILE A 437 -2.78 25.67 -9.48
C ILE A 437 -2.25 27.10 -9.64
N PRO A 438 -2.15 27.66 -10.85
CA PRO A 438 -1.64 29.02 -11.03
C PRO A 438 -2.64 30.03 -10.45
N LEU A 439 -2.17 30.89 -9.54
CA LEU A 439 -2.98 31.98 -8.99
C LEU A 439 -2.72 33.25 -9.78
N LEU A 440 -1.62 33.95 -9.50
CA LEU A 440 -1.29 35.24 -10.08
C LEU A 440 0.09 35.22 -10.75
N LYS A 441 0.27 36.07 -11.76
CA LYS A 441 1.54 36.24 -12.46
C LYS A 441 2.03 37.67 -12.24
N ALA A 442 3.17 37.83 -11.56
CA ALA A 442 3.75 39.11 -11.19
C ALA A 442 2.74 40.08 -10.53
N PRO A 443 2.03 39.66 -9.47
CA PRO A 443 0.98 40.48 -8.89
C PRO A 443 1.51 41.72 -8.18
N SER A 444 0.72 42.80 -8.25
CA SER A 444 0.90 44.02 -7.48
C SER A 444 0.30 43.91 -6.08
N GLY A 445 0.71 44.80 -5.17
CA GLY A 445 0.12 44.87 -3.83
C GLY A 445 -1.37 45.21 -3.88
N GLY A 446 -2.20 44.38 -3.25
CA GLY A 446 -3.67 44.50 -3.28
C GLY A 446 -4.36 43.72 -4.39
N ASP A 447 -3.62 43.07 -5.30
CA ASP A 447 -4.22 42.17 -6.28
C ASP A 447 -4.92 41.00 -5.58
N GLU A 448 -6.05 40.58 -6.15
CA GLU A 448 -6.86 39.50 -5.60
C GLU A 448 -7.49 38.63 -6.70
N ILE A 449 -7.76 37.38 -6.33
CA ILE A 449 -8.57 36.43 -7.07
C ILE A 449 -9.78 36.12 -6.23
N LYS A 450 -10.96 36.18 -6.86
CA LYS A 450 -12.23 35.80 -6.23
C LYS A 450 -12.87 34.64 -6.96
N ASN A 451 -13.28 33.65 -6.19
CA ASN A 451 -14.07 32.51 -6.58
C ASN A 451 -13.49 31.75 -7.78
N MET A 452 -12.17 31.57 -7.81
CA MET A 452 -11.53 30.78 -8.86
C MET A 452 -11.83 29.31 -8.64
N SER A 453 -12.49 28.68 -9.61
CA SER A 453 -12.80 27.25 -9.57
C SER A 453 -11.53 26.41 -9.76
N ILE A 454 -11.37 25.40 -8.93
CA ILE A 454 -10.29 24.41 -9.00
C ILE A 454 -10.81 23.16 -9.70
N ASN A 455 -10.10 22.69 -10.72
CA ASN A 455 -10.45 21.44 -11.41
C ASN A 455 -9.97 20.25 -10.57
N LEU A 456 -10.89 19.64 -9.83
CA LEU A 456 -10.59 18.51 -8.93
C LEU A 456 -9.96 17.32 -9.66
N LYS A 457 -10.40 17.03 -10.90
CA LYS A 457 -9.86 15.92 -11.70
C LYS A 457 -8.40 16.14 -12.09
N THR A 458 -8.02 17.38 -12.39
CA THR A 458 -6.64 17.73 -12.70
C THR A 458 -5.75 17.77 -11.46
N VAL A 459 -6.27 18.20 -10.31
CA VAL A 459 -5.48 18.36 -9.08
C VAL A 459 -5.37 17.06 -8.29
N PHE A 460 -6.46 16.30 -8.18
CA PHE A 460 -6.58 15.11 -7.33
C PHE A 460 -6.84 13.81 -8.11
N GLY A 461 -7.02 13.88 -9.44
CA GLY A 461 -7.33 12.71 -10.26
C GLY A 461 -8.79 12.25 -10.22
N ALA A 462 -9.67 12.92 -9.48
CA ALA A 462 -11.07 12.54 -9.29
C ALA A 462 -12.03 13.73 -9.41
N GLU A 463 -13.26 13.46 -9.86
CA GLU A 463 -14.33 14.50 -9.95
C GLU A 463 -14.98 14.79 -8.59
N ILE A 464 -14.91 13.83 -7.67
CA ILE A 464 -15.32 13.96 -6.27
C ILE A 464 -14.09 13.63 -5.43
N VAL A 465 -13.76 14.51 -4.49
CA VAL A 465 -12.56 14.38 -3.66
C VAL A 465 -12.98 14.28 -2.20
N PRO A 466 -12.51 13.27 -1.44
CA PRO A 466 -12.70 13.24 0.00
C PRO A 466 -12.10 14.49 0.65
N LEU A 467 -12.86 15.17 1.52
CA LEU A 467 -12.42 16.43 2.15
C LEU A 467 -11.12 16.24 2.95
N ARG A 468 -10.96 15.06 3.54
CA ARG A 468 -9.77 14.62 4.28
C ARG A 468 -8.52 14.43 3.42
N ASP A 469 -8.65 14.38 2.10
CA ASP A 469 -7.50 14.27 1.17
C ASP A 469 -6.94 15.66 0.83
N ILE A 470 -7.69 16.73 1.13
CA ILE A 470 -7.24 18.13 1.06
C ILE A 470 -6.51 18.47 2.37
N LYS A 471 -5.31 17.90 2.55
CA LYS A 471 -4.57 17.91 3.83
C LYS A 471 -3.61 19.07 4.00
N VAL A 472 -3.12 19.63 2.91
CA VAL A 472 -2.04 20.62 2.94
C VAL A 472 -2.38 21.72 1.96
N MET A 473 -2.13 22.96 2.37
CA MET A 473 -2.21 24.14 1.51
C MET A 473 -0.88 24.87 1.52
N GLN A 474 -0.29 24.97 0.34
CA GLN A 474 1.04 25.52 0.12
C GLN A 474 1.01 26.59 -0.96
N LEU A 475 1.78 27.66 -0.75
CA LEU A 475 2.01 28.67 -1.77
C LEU A 475 3.40 28.47 -2.37
N LEU A 476 3.41 28.30 -3.68
CA LEU A 476 4.61 28.16 -4.49
C LEU A 476 4.94 29.49 -5.13
N ASP A 477 6.16 29.96 -4.93
CA ASP A 477 6.70 31.15 -5.55
C ASP A 477 7.66 30.76 -6.67
N THR A 478 7.39 31.20 -7.90
CA THR A 478 8.14 30.80 -9.11
C THR A 478 8.69 32.02 -9.84
N PRO A 479 10.02 32.26 -9.76
CA PRO A 479 10.65 33.40 -10.38
C PRO A 479 10.47 33.43 -11.90
N LEU A 480 9.99 34.56 -12.43
CA LEU A 480 9.74 34.73 -13.87
C LEU A 480 10.90 35.39 -14.62
N ASP A 481 11.62 36.30 -13.96
CA ASP A 481 12.76 37.01 -14.52
C ASP A 481 13.96 36.88 -13.58
N SER A 482 15.05 36.31 -14.08
CA SER A 482 16.27 36.12 -13.31
C SER A 482 17.01 37.43 -13.00
N TYR A 483 16.65 38.55 -13.62
CA TYR A 483 17.44 39.78 -13.51
C TYR A 483 17.28 40.49 -12.16
N TRP A 484 16.08 40.49 -11.58
CA TRP A 484 15.78 41.23 -10.34
C TRP A 484 15.96 40.38 -9.07
N GLY A 485 16.12 39.07 -9.23
CA GLY A 485 16.13 38.12 -8.13
C GLY A 485 14.77 38.02 -7.43
N PRO A 486 14.66 37.10 -6.47
CA PRO A 486 13.45 36.93 -5.69
C PRO A 486 13.24 38.18 -4.84
N ASP A 487 12.03 38.72 -4.89
CA ASP A 487 11.59 39.82 -4.05
C ASP A 487 10.68 39.31 -2.94
N TRP A 488 10.66 40.04 -1.83
CA TRP A 488 9.71 39.75 -0.77
C TRP A 488 8.36 40.35 -1.18
N TRP A 489 7.29 39.66 -0.82
CA TRP A 489 5.92 40.14 -1.02
C TRP A 489 5.06 39.83 0.19
N LYS A 490 3.88 40.44 0.28
CA LYS A 490 3.00 40.26 1.43
C LYS A 490 1.85 39.35 1.06
N PHE A 491 1.79 38.17 1.66
CA PHE A 491 0.63 37.30 1.57
C PHE A 491 -0.54 37.89 2.37
N GLY A 492 -1.60 38.30 1.67
CA GLY A 492 -2.78 38.92 2.26
C GLY A 492 -3.67 37.91 2.98
N GLY A 493 -4.10 36.87 2.25
CA GLY A 493 -4.87 35.76 2.78
C GLY A 493 -5.40 34.83 1.70
N ILE A 494 -5.94 33.70 2.13
CA ILE A 494 -6.55 32.69 1.26
C ILE A 494 -7.79 32.09 1.93
N THR A 495 -8.84 31.84 1.16
CA THR A 495 -10.05 31.15 1.60
C THR A 495 -10.37 30.04 0.61
N LEU A 496 -10.69 28.85 1.11
CA LEU A 496 -11.19 27.76 0.28
C LEU A 496 -12.69 27.60 0.51
N THR A 497 -13.48 27.56 -0.55
CA THR A 497 -14.92 27.25 -0.49
C THR A 497 -15.18 25.96 -1.23
N ALA A 498 -15.76 24.97 -0.56
CA ALA A 498 -16.10 23.69 -1.16
C ALA A 498 -17.62 23.48 -1.23
N THR A 499 -18.08 22.78 -2.25
CA THR A 499 -19.46 22.30 -2.36
C THR A 499 -19.47 20.80 -2.09
N CYS A 500 -20.34 20.37 -1.20
CA CYS A 500 -20.46 18.97 -0.82
C CYS A 500 -20.93 18.11 -1.99
N ALA A 501 -20.39 16.90 -2.13
CA ALA A 501 -20.82 15.99 -3.19
C ALA A 501 -22.23 15.42 -2.91
N SER A 502 -22.59 15.23 -1.64
CA SER A 502 -23.85 14.66 -1.20
C SER A 502 -25.00 15.67 -1.06
N SER A 503 -24.72 16.96 -1.12
CA SER A 503 -25.73 18.01 -0.89
C SER A 503 -25.32 19.35 -1.50
N ALA A 504 -26.26 20.29 -1.63
CA ALA A 504 -25.96 21.65 -2.07
C ALA A 504 -25.27 22.51 -0.97
N GLN A 505 -24.94 21.92 0.18
CA GLN A 505 -24.26 22.62 1.27
C GLN A 505 -22.87 23.06 0.83
N LYS A 506 -22.49 24.26 1.25
CA LYS A 506 -21.13 24.78 1.05
C LYS A 506 -20.37 24.77 2.38
N LEU A 507 -19.12 24.39 2.31
CA LEU A 507 -18.14 24.54 3.38
C LEU A 507 -17.16 25.65 3.03
N GLU A 508 -16.60 26.26 4.06
CA GLU A 508 -15.61 27.31 3.95
C GLU A 508 -14.49 27.09 4.96
N LEU A 509 -13.25 27.19 4.49
CA LEU A 509 -12.03 27.25 5.28
C LEU A 509 -11.55 28.70 5.22
N ALA A 510 -11.92 29.48 6.23
CA ALA A 510 -11.66 30.93 6.30
C ALA A 510 -10.57 31.32 7.31
N ASP A 511 -9.97 30.35 8.01
CA ASP A 511 -8.99 30.57 9.08
C ASP A 511 -7.75 31.37 8.61
N TYR A 512 -7.49 31.37 7.30
CA TYR A 512 -6.35 32.04 6.67
C TYR A 512 -6.75 33.21 5.76
N ASN A 513 -7.95 33.77 5.91
CA ASN A 513 -8.41 34.87 5.06
C ASN A 513 -7.68 36.22 5.29
N GLN A 514 -6.92 36.35 6.38
CA GLN A 514 -6.16 37.56 6.76
C GLN A 514 -4.80 37.24 7.39
N VAL A 515 -3.91 36.58 6.63
CA VAL A 515 -2.57 36.21 7.10
C VAL A 515 -1.65 37.43 7.26
N ASN A 516 -1.65 38.33 6.27
CA ASN A 516 -0.83 39.56 6.26
C ASN A 516 0.67 39.37 6.57
N GLN A 517 1.27 38.28 6.12
CA GLN A 517 2.66 37.91 6.40
C GLN A 517 3.57 38.23 5.21
N ALA A 518 4.79 38.74 5.47
CA ALA A 518 5.82 38.85 4.45
C ALA A 518 6.43 37.47 4.15
N VAL A 519 6.54 37.13 2.87
CA VAL A 519 7.13 35.88 2.36
C VAL A 519 8.17 36.24 1.29
N LEU A 520 9.16 35.36 1.10
CA LEU A 520 10.28 35.57 0.18
C LEU A 520 10.74 34.22 -0.34
N ASN A 521 11.07 34.16 -1.63
CA ASN A 521 11.82 33.05 -2.19
C ASN A 521 13.32 33.19 -1.86
N GLU A 522 13.85 32.29 -1.03
CA GLU A 522 15.23 32.28 -0.54
C GLU A 522 16.17 31.43 -1.40
N VAL A 523 15.68 30.83 -2.50
CA VAL A 523 16.51 29.98 -3.36
C VAL A 523 17.58 30.84 -4.05
N PRO A 524 18.88 30.52 -3.88
CA PRO A 524 19.94 31.29 -4.53
C PRO A 524 19.96 31.02 -6.05
N ALA A 525 20.57 31.93 -6.81
CA ALA A 525 20.69 31.79 -8.26
C ALA A 525 21.36 30.44 -8.66
N PRO A 526 20.87 29.72 -9.69
CA PRO A 526 19.72 30.07 -10.53
C PRO A 526 18.39 29.96 -9.76
N TYR A 527 17.59 31.02 -9.82
CA TYR A 527 16.36 31.11 -9.05
C TYR A 527 15.38 30.01 -9.49
N GLY A 528 14.86 29.27 -8.51
CA GLY A 528 13.96 28.15 -8.71
C GLY A 528 12.66 28.32 -7.93
N PRO A 529 11.64 27.50 -8.23
CA PRO A 529 10.39 27.53 -7.49
C PRO A 529 10.61 27.11 -6.04
N GLN A 530 10.01 27.81 -5.08
CA GLN A 530 10.06 27.50 -3.65
C GLN A 530 8.68 27.55 -3.01
N VAL A 531 8.40 26.62 -2.09
CA VAL A 531 7.25 26.76 -1.20
C VAL A 531 7.58 27.81 -0.14
N VAL A 532 6.93 28.97 -0.22
CA VAL A 532 7.18 30.12 0.67
C VAL A 532 6.21 30.18 1.85
N TRP A 533 5.13 29.40 1.80
CA TRP A 533 4.16 29.28 2.89
C TRP A 533 3.46 27.92 2.85
N SER A 534 3.16 27.33 4.02
CA SER A 534 2.50 26.02 4.15
C SER A 534 1.64 25.96 5.41
N ARG A 535 0.47 25.34 5.33
CA ARG A 535 -0.37 24.95 6.48
C ARG A 535 -1.01 23.59 6.26
N ASP A 536 -1.12 22.84 7.35
CA ASP A 536 -1.92 21.63 7.40
C ASP A 536 -3.40 22.01 7.55
N ILE A 537 -4.26 21.25 6.87
CA ILE A 537 -5.71 21.41 6.87
C ILE A 537 -6.31 20.14 7.42
N ASP A 538 -7.07 20.29 8.50
CA ASP A 538 -7.92 19.25 9.05
C ASP A 538 -9.38 19.47 8.69
N ILE A 539 -10.17 18.41 8.74
CA ILE A 539 -11.62 18.45 8.51
C ILE A 539 -12.32 19.45 9.43
N GLU A 540 -11.77 19.68 10.62
CA GLU A 540 -12.33 20.59 11.62
C GLU A 540 -12.20 22.07 11.22
N HIS A 541 -11.27 22.43 10.34
CA HIS A 541 -11.13 23.80 9.84
C HIS A 541 -12.26 24.19 8.86
N TRP A 542 -12.96 23.20 8.30
CA TRP A 542 -14.07 23.45 7.39
C TRP A 542 -15.36 23.73 8.15
N LYS A 543 -15.95 24.90 7.93
CA LYS A 543 -17.21 25.33 8.55
C LYS A 543 -18.31 25.47 7.51
N PRO A 544 -19.59 25.23 7.84
CA PRO A 544 -20.69 25.56 6.93
C PRO A 544 -20.64 27.05 6.57
N LYS A 545 -20.64 27.34 5.26
CA LYS A 545 -20.69 28.71 4.75
C LYS A 545 -22.07 29.28 5.03
N LYS A 546 -22.13 30.39 5.78
CA LYS A 546 -23.37 31.04 6.22
C LYS A 546 -24.05 31.84 5.12
#